data_AF-W5QH22-F1
#
_entry.id   AF-W5QH22-F1
#
_cell.length_a   1.000
_cell.length_b   1.000
_cell.length_c   1.000
_cell.angle_alpha   90.00
_cell.angle_beta   90.00
_cell.angle_gamma   90.00
#
_symmetry.space_group_name_H-M   'P 1'
#
loop_
_entity.id
_entity.type
_entity.pdbx_description
1 polymer ?
#
loop_
_entity_poly.entity_id
_entity_poly.type
_entity_poly.pdbx_seq_one_letter_code
_entity_poly.pdbx_strand_id
1 'polypeptide(L)'
;MAKGDPKRSKGKMTAYAFFVQMSREEHKKKNPEVPVNFAEFSKKCSERWKTVSGKEKSKRPPSGFFLFCSEFRPKIKSINPGISIGDVARKLGEMWSNLCDREKQPYTNKAAKLKEKCEKDAAD
;
A
#
# COMPACT_ATOMS: atom_id res chain seq x y z
N MET A 1 -29.48 1.36 8.02
CA MET A 1 -28.58 1.72 6.89
C MET A 1 -27.85 3.00 7.27
N ALA A 2 -26.66 2.90 7.87
CA ALA A 2 -25.94 4.08 8.37
C ALA A 2 -25.17 4.75 7.23
N LYS A 3 -25.57 5.96 6.86
CA LYS A 3 -24.85 6.84 5.94
C LYS A 3 -23.51 7.21 6.59
N GLY A 4 -22.40 6.74 6.04
CA GLY A 4 -21.06 7.05 6.53
C GLY A 4 -20.57 8.39 5.96
N ASP A 5 -20.23 9.32 6.84
CA ASP A 5 -19.68 10.64 6.51
C ASP A 5 -18.48 10.59 5.54
N PRO A 6 -18.48 11.43 4.49
CA PRO A 6 -17.41 11.49 3.49
C PRO A 6 -16.09 12.11 3.99
N LYS A 7 -16.02 12.55 5.26
CA LYS A 7 -14.86 13.18 5.89
C LYS A 7 -14.18 12.33 6.96
N ARG A 8 -14.32 11.00 6.93
CA ARG A 8 -13.47 10.14 7.76
C ARG A 8 -12.05 10.19 7.20
N SER A 9 -11.13 10.79 7.94
CA SER A 9 -9.70 10.73 7.65
C SER A 9 -9.33 9.27 7.36
N LYS A 10 -8.85 8.97 6.14
CA LYS A 10 -8.31 7.65 5.82
C LYS A 10 -7.19 7.39 6.82
N GLY A 11 -7.50 6.64 7.88
CA GLY A 11 -6.56 6.34 8.95
C GLY A 11 -5.29 5.78 8.34
N LYS A 12 -4.14 6.13 8.91
CA LYS A 12 -2.83 5.64 8.46
C LYS A 12 -2.91 4.12 8.40
N MET A 13 -3.01 3.57 7.20
CA MET A 13 -3.41 2.18 7.03
C MET A 13 -2.29 1.28 7.55
N THR A 14 -2.52 0.69 8.71
CA THR A 14 -1.56 -0.21 9.36
C THR A 14 -1.47 -1.51 8.55
N ALA A 15 -0.41 -2.28 8.74
CA ALA A 15 -0.24 -3.53 8.00
C ALA A 15 -1.43 -4.48 8.27
N TYR A 16 -1.94 -4.47 9.50
CA TYR A 16 -3.15 -5.20 9.89
C TYR A 16 -4.41 -4.66 9.21
N ALA A 17 -4.60 -3.34 9.16
CA ALA A 17 -5.76 -2.73 8.48
C ALA A 17 -5.78 -3.03 6.98
N PHE A 18 -4.62 -3.00 6.33
CA PHE A 18 -4.44 -3.46 4.94
C PHE A 18 -4.86 -4.93 4.81
N PHE A 19 -4.34 -5.80 5.68
CA PHE A 19 -4.61 -7.23 5.63
C PHE A 19 -6.10 -7.58 5.82
N VAL A 20 -6.78 -6.89 6.72
CA VAL A 20 -8.22 -7.07 6.95
C VAL A 20 -9.03 -6.62 5.73
N GLN A 21 -8.64 -5.53 5.06
CA GLN A 21 -9.27 -5.12 3.80
C GLN A 21 -9.05 -6.15 2.68
N MET A 22 -7.81 -6.61 2.49
CA MET A 22 -7.47 -7.64 1.49
C MET A 22 -8.28 -8.93 1.72
N SER A 23 -8.33 -9.40 2.96
CA SER A 23 -9.12 -10.58 3.33
C SER A 23 -10.61 -10.40 3.05
N ARG A 24 -11.13 -9.17 3.20
CA ARG A 24 -12.54 -8.84 2.93
C ARG A 24 -12.83 -8.84 1.43
N GLU A 25 -11.92 -8.29 0.63
CA GLU A 25 -12.00 -8.30 -0.83
C GLU A 25 -11.92 -9.72 -1.39
N GLU A 26 -11.02 -10.57 -0.86
CA GLU A 26 -10.96 -12.00 -1.21
C GLU A 26 -12.27 -12.73 -0.90
N HIS A 27 -12.82 -12.55 0.30
CA HIS A 27 -14.10 -13.18 0.67
C HIS A 27 -15.25 -12.70 -0.23
N LYS A 28 -15.28 -11.40 -0.58
CA LYS A 28 -16.29 -10.84 -1.48
C LYS A 28 -16.13 -11.34 -2.92
N LYS A 29 -14.91 -11.61 -3.38
CA LYS A 29 -14.63 -12.17 -4.71
C LYS A 29 -14.96 -13.65 -4.81
N LYS A 30 -14.66 -14.44 -3.77
CA LYS A 30 -14.91 -15.89 -3.72
C LYS A 30 -16.36 -16.24 -3.34
N ASN A 31 -17.01 -15.39 -2.53
CA ASN A 31 -18.40 -15.57 -2.09
C ASN A 31 -19.17 -14.24 -2.17
N PRO A 32 -19.50 -13.76 -3.38
CA PRO A 32 -20.24 -12.52 -3.57
C PRO A 32 -21.68 -12.54 -3.00
N GLU A 33 -22.27 -13.72 -2.82
CA GLU A 33 -23.66 -13.88 -2.34
C GLU A 33 -23.79 -14.16 -0.83
N VAL A 34 -22.71 -14.50 -0.13
CA VAL A 34 -22.79 -14.82 1.31
C VAL A 34 -22.51 -13.58 2.14
N PRO A 35 -23.46 -13.10 2.97
CA PRO A 35 -23.22 -11.97 3.85
C PRO A 35 -22.13 -12.33 4.87
N VAL A 36 -21.03 -11.58 4.83
CA VAL A 36 -19.89 -11.79 5.74
C VAL A 36 -20.28 -11.38 7.16
N ASN A 37 -20.41 -12.34 8.07
CA ASN A 37 -20.63 -12.06 9.49
C ASN A 37 -19.36 -11.41 10.07
N PHE A 38 -19.47 -10.17 10.57
CA PHE A 38 -18.34 -9.38 11.05
C PHE A 38 -17.56 -10.06 12.19
N ALA A 39 -18.26 -10.78 13.09
CA ALA A 39 -17.64 -11.47 14.21
C ALA A 39 -16.75 -12.64 13.73
N GLU A 40 -17.30 -13.48 12.85
CA GLU A 40 -16.60 -14.62 12.24
C GLU A 40 -15.42 -14.14 11.37
N PHE A 41 -15.64 -13.09 10.57
CA PHE A 41 -14.63 -12.51 9.70
C PHE A 41 -13.47 -11.89 10.49
N SER A 42 -13.76 -11.17 11.57
CA SER A 42 -12.74 -10.58 12.44
C SER A 42 -11.91 -11.67 13.12
N LYS A 43 -12.53 -12.76 13.58
CA LYS A 43 -11.85 -13.90 14.20
C LYS A 43 -10.93 -14.60 13.20
N LYS A 44 -11.44 -14.89 12.00
CA LYS A 44 -10.69 -15.48 10.88
C LYS A 44 -9.50 -14.63 10.45
N CYS A 45 -9.69 -13.31 10.32
CA CYS A 45 -8.60 -12.37 10.02
C CYS A 45 -7.55 -12.34 11.13
N SER A 46 -7.97 -12.35 12.40
CA SER A 46 -7.02 -12.35 13.52
C SER A 46 -6.18 -13.63 13.56
N GLU A 47 -6.77 -14.80 13.29
CA GLU A 47 -6.05 -16.08 13.23
C GLU A 47 -5.08 -16.11 12.05
N ARG A 48 -5.54 -15.73 10.85
CA ARG A 48 -4.68 -15.65 9.65
C ARG A 48 -3.55 -14.63 9.85
N TRP A 49 -3.80 -13.50 10.52
CA TRP A 49 -2.76 -12.53 10.84
C TRP A 49 -1.70 -13.07 11.80
N LYS A 50 -2.04 -13.97 12.73
CA LYS A 50 -1.07 -14.60 13.62
C LYS A 50 -0.13 -15.54 12.86
N THR A 51 -0.63 -16.23 11.82
CA THR A 51 0.15 -17.17 11.02
C THR A 51 0.95 -16.53 9.88
N VAL A 52 0.57 -15.33 9.42
CA VAL A 52 1.33 -14.59 8.40
C VAL A 52 2.74 -14.26 8.93
N SER A 53 3.77 -14.65 8.18
CA SER A 53 5.17 -14.39 8.51
C SER A 53 5.48 -12.89 8.58
N GLY A 54 6.41 -12.47 9.45
CA GLY A 54 6.84 -11.07 9.56
C GLY A 54 7.30 -10.46 8.22
N LYS A 55 7.86 -11.29 7.34
CA LYS A 55 8.27 -10.91 5.98
C LYS A 55 7.06 -10.54 5.11
N GLU A 56 5.96 -11.26 5.25
CA GLU A 56 4.72 -11.04 4.51
C GLU A 56 3.88 -9.90 5.10
N LYS A 57 3.90 -9.73 6.43
CA LYS A 57 3.35 -8.55 7.11
C LYS A 57 3.98 -7.22 6.66
N SER A 58 5.22 -7.28 6.16
CA SER A 58 5.96 -6.11 5.67
C SER A 58 5.88 -5.91 4.15
N LYS A 59 5.37 -6.86 3.37
CA LYS A 59 5.13 -6.73 1.91
C LYS A 59 3.94 -5.81 1.67
N ARG A 60 4.06 -4.53 2.01
CA ARG A 60 3.08 -3.53 1.57
C ARG A 60 3.35 -3.18 0.12
N PRO A 61 2.31 -3.09 -0.72
CA PRO A 61 2.49 -2.67 -2.09
C PRO A 61 3.09 -1.26 -2.13
N PRO A 62 4.19 -1.04 -2.85
CA PRO A 62 4.83 0.26 -2.91
C PRO A 62 3.88 1.28 -3.55
N SER A 63 3.76 2.46 -2.94
CA SER A 63 2.98 3.57 -3.53
C SER A 63 3.73 4.18 -4.73
N GLY A 64 3.02 4.95 -5.56
CA GLY A 64 3.64 5.64 -6.71
C GLY A 64 4.83 6.52 -6.29
N PHE A 65 4.70 7.22 -5.16
CA PHE A 65 5.80 7.98 -4.56
C PHE A 65 6.98 7.10 -4.16
N PHE A 66 6.73 5.91 -3.60
CA PHE A 66 7.81 5.00 -3.20
C PHE A 66 8.60 4.47 -4.40
N LEU A 67 7.90 4.20 -5.51
CA LEU A 67 8.53 3.82 -6.78
C LEU A 67 9.37 4.95 -7.36
N PHE A 68 8.83 6.17 -7.34
CA PHE A 68 9.57 7.37 -7.74
C PHE A 68 10.83 7.55 -6.88
N CYS A 69 10.70 7.47 -5.56
CA CYS A 69 11.84 7.53 -4.65
C CYS A 69 12.87 6.43 -4.96
N SER A 70 12.45 5.20 -5.28
CA SER A 70 13.37 4.12 -5.64
C SER A 70 14.18 4.42 -6.91
N GLU A 71 13.57 5.05 -7.93
CA GLU A 71 14.26 5.40 -9.18
C GLU A 71 15.18 6.63 -9.02
N PHE A 72 14.78 7.63 -8.23
CA PHE A 72 15.48 8.92 -8.15
C PHE A 72 16.44 9.06 -6.98
N ARG A 73 16.25 8.30 -5.89
CA ARG A 73 17.19 8.25 -4.76
C ARG A 73 18.63 7.93 -5.18
N PRO A 74 18.92 6.91 -6.01
CA PRO A 74 20.29 6.66 -6.46
C PRO A 74 20.82 7.78 -7.36
N LYS A 75 19.98 8.41 -8.18
CA LYS A 75 20.37 9.54 -9.04
C LYS A 75 20.82 10.74 -8.20
N ILE A 76 20.05 11.12 -7.19
CA ILE A 76 20.40 12.23 -6.29
C ILE A 76 21.69 11.92 -5.51
N LYS A 77 21.83 10.69 -5.03
CA LYS A 77 23.04 10.25 -4.32
C LYS A 77 24.27 10.25 -5.23
N SER A 78 24.11 9.94 -6.51
CA SER A 78 25.19 9.97 -7.51
C SER A 78 25.65 11.40 -7.81
N ILE A 79 24.72 12.36 -7.88
CA ILE A 79 25.03 13.77 -8.15
C ILE A 79 25.68 14.44 -6.93
N ASN A 80 25.24 14.08 -5.72
CA ASN A 80 25.81 14.57 -4.47
C ASN A 80 26.29 13.40 -3.59
N PRO A 81 27.46 12.80 -3.88
CA PRO A 81 28.04 11.79 -3.01
C PRO A 81 28.34 12.42 -1.65
N GLY A 82 27.57 12.04 -0.61
CA GLY A 82 27.67 12.60 0.75
C GLY A 82 26.42 13.32 1.25
N ILE A 83 25.40 13.51 0.41
CA ILE A 83 24.11 14.06 0.84
C ILE A 83 23.46 13.16 1.91
N SER A 84 22.88 13.77 2.94
CA SER A 84 22.18 13.04 4.00
C SER A 84 20.92 12.37 3.47
N ILE A 85 20.52 11.25 4.06
CA ILE A 85 19.28 10.56 3.67
C ILE A 85 18.05 11.48 3.85
N GLY A 86 18.07 12.33 4.88
CA GLY A 86 17.02 13.32 5.14
C GLY A 86 16.92 14.36 4.02
N ASP A 87 18.05 14.87 3.54
CA ASP A 87 18.09 15.82 2.42
C ASP A 87 17.65 15.20 1.11
N VAL A 88 18.01 13.93 0.86
CA VAL A 88 17.51 13.19 -0.31
C VAL A 88 15.99 13.04 -0.23
N ALA A 89 15.45 12.66 0.94
CA ALA A 89 14.01 12.51 1.12
C ALA A 89 13.27 13.83 0.90
N ARG A 90 13.81 14.94 1.42
CA ARG A 90 13.27 16.29 1.20
C ARG A 90 13.24 16.63 -0.30
N LYS A 91 14.36 16.47 -1.00
CA LYS A 91 14.47 16.76 -2.44
C LYS A 91 13.54 15.91 -3.30
N LEU A 92 13.37 14.63 -2.95
CA LEU A 92 12.41 13.74 -3.62
C LEU A 92 10.95 14.15 -3.36
N GLY A 93 10.63 14.58 -2.14
CA GLY A 93 9.31 15.10 -1.78
C GLY A 93 8.94 16.36 -2.55
N GLU A 94 9.89 17.29 -2.69
CA GLU A 94 9.73 18.50 -3.50
C GLU A 94 9.55 18.17 -4.98
N MET A 95 10.40 17.32 -5.55
CA MET A 95 10.27 16.87 -6.95
C MET A 95 8.90 16.22 -7.18
N TRP A 96 8.49 15.29 -6.32
CA TRP A 96 7.18 14.65 -6.43
C TRP A 96 6.03 15.65 -6.32
N SER A 97 6.15 16.66 -5.45
CA SER A 97 5.11 17.69 -5.33
C SER A 97 5.00 18.55 -6.59
N ASN A 98 6.13 18.83 -7.24
CA ASN A 98 6.19 19.59 -8.49
C ASN A 98 5.78 18.80 -9.74
N LEU A 99 5.85 17.46 -9.74
CA LEU A 99 5.37 16.65 -10.85
C LEU A 99 3.85 16.83 -11.06
N CYS A 100 3.44 16.95 -12.32
CA CYS A 100 2.02 17.01 -12.66
C CYS A 100 1.36 15.62 -12.61
N ASP A 101 0.03 15.55 -12.59
CA ASP A 101 -0.71 14.28 -12.56
C ASP A 101 -0.33 13.35 -13.72
N ARG A 102 -0.01 13.89 -14.90
CA ARG A 102 0.42 13.11 -16.07
C ARG A 102 1.76 12.40 -15.84
N GLU A 103 2.69 13.05 -15.15
CA GLU A 103 3.99 12.47 -14.81
C GLU A 103 3.90 11.52 -13.63
N LYS A 104 2.98 11.77 -12.69
CA LYS A 104 2.67 10.85 -11.59
C LYS A 104 1.90 9.62 -12.06
N GLN A 105 1.12 9.73 -13.14
CA GLN A 105 0.29 8.65 -13.69
C GLN A 105 1.04 7.35 -13.96
N PRO A 106 2.22 7.32 -14.63
CA PRO A 106 2.98 6.09 -14.80
C PRO A 106 3.42 5.49 -13.46
N TYR A 107 3.74 6.30 -12.45
CA TYR A 107 4.10 5.81 -11.11
C TYR A 107 2.89 5.23 -10.37
N THR A 108 1.73 5.87 -10.49
CA THR A 108 0.47 5.37 -9.94
C THR A 108 0.05 4.05 -10.61
N ASN A 109 0.18 3.96 -11.94
CA ASN A 109 -0.10 2.72 -12.68
C ASN A 109 0.90 1.61 -12.36
N LYS A 110 2.20 1.92 -12.30
CA LYS A 110 3.24 0.97 -11.85
C LYS A 110 2.95 0.47 -10.43
N ALA A 111 2.55 1.36 -9.52
CA ALA A 111 2.17 1.01 -8.15
C ALA A 111 0.92 0.13 -8.10
N ALA A 112 -0.10 0.41 -8.91
CA ALA A 112 -1.29 -0.42 -9.02
C ALA A 112 -0.96 -1.82 -9.55
N LYS A 113 -0.09 -1.91 -10.57
CA LYS A 113 0.36 -3.20 -11.13
C LYS A 113 1.21 -4.00 -10.15
N LEU A 114 2.12 -3.34 -9.43
CA LEU A 114 2.91 -3.98 -8.38
C LEU A 114 2.06 -4.37 -7.18
N LYS A 115 1.01 -3.61 -6.87
CA LYS A 115 0.01 -4.00 -5.88
C LYS A 115 -0.68 -5.29 -6.27
N GLU A 116 -1.16 -5.40 -7.51
CA GLU A 116 -1.80 -6.62 -8.01
C GLU A 116 -0.84 -7.82 -8.00
N LYS A 117 0.43 -7.60 -8.38
CA LYS A 117 1.44 -8.67 -8.31
C LYS A 117 1.71 -9.11 -6.87
N CYS A 118 1.88 -8.17 -5.95
CA CYS A 118 2.11 -8.45 -4.53
C CYS A 118 0.90 -9.14 -3.87
N GLU A 119 -0.31 -8.87 -4.35
CA GLU A 119 -1.54 -9.55 -3.93
C GLU A 119 -1.57 -11.01 -4.39
N LYS A 120 -1.14 -11.30 -5.63
CA LYS A 120 -1.03 -12.68 -6.13
C LYS A 120 0.06 -13.47 -5.40
N ASP A 121 1.19 -12.85 -5.12
CA ASP A 121 2.37 -13.44 -4.45
C ASP A 121 2.19 -13.60 -2.93
N ALA A 122 1.11 -13.06 -2.36
CA ALA A 122 0.71 -13.24 -0.95
C ALA A 122 -0.45 -14.24 -0.80
N ALA A 123 -0.92 -14.82 -1.91
CA ALA A 123 -2.01 -15.79 -1.97
C ALA A 123 -1.53 -17.22 -2.27
N ASP A 124 -0.24 -17.38 -2.55
CA ASP A 124 0.49 -18.66 -2.70
C ASP A 124 1.30 -18.94 -1.42
#